data_AF-A0LL60-F1
#
_entry.id   AF-A0LL60-F1
#
_cell.length_a   1.000
_cell.length_b   1.000
_cell.length_c   1.000
_cell.angle_alpha   90.00
_cell.angle_beta   90.00
_cell.angle_gamma   90.00
#
_symmetry.space_group_name_H-M   'P 1'
#
loop_
_entity.id
_entity.type
_entity.pdbx_description
1 polymer ?
#
loop_
_entity_poly.entity_id
_entity_poly.type
_entity_poly.pdbx_seq_one_letter_code
_entity_poly.pdbx_strand_id
1 'polypeptide(L)'
;MVPVNSTTDFLLADARAALQRWLTFRPQSDLAISFSYWILRRPSDAPETMTIVAEAMQRNGAQQDFQTVATLGFATAAGLLGIDALPRLKQGLDRLAGRQPFVDEVPMSFCSDAVGILGVALGARSLADTFVEVKIAEWLSSFLRIIYHLDGTENWQRWFFHAANGLLGSRIGLSTPQDEHAEDVRVALGARGLLIAEDSQATYEQDQKVLKLVILEGAKEIPCERAAVRLAALECVVRSAPAVVPGRISGTELVHLLERVPAGLRKWTWEIRPRTARAPLRQWHIDHEYHVQNLLCALLAPIFPDLDDEQYLTKIGQKSPRADLYIPSMKFIVETKFIRTGDKMQKVIDEISADASLYNAMGNECAGIIPFIWDDSARSQEHDYLRQGLRKLPGIIDAVIVSRPSDWDRRVQPMKPK
;
A
#
# COMPACT_ATOMS: atom_id res chain seq x y z
N MET A 1 -7.49 -5.66 -12.24
CA MET A 1 -7.90 -4.73 -11.19
C MET A 1 -9.33 -4.38 -11.47
N VAL A 2 -10.25 -4.73 -10.58
CA VAL A 2 -11.62 -4.19 -10.63
C VAL A 2 -11.45 -2.68 -10.42
N PRO A 3 -12.09 -1.80 -11.21
CA PRO A 3 -11.92 -0.36 -11.05
C PRO A 3 -12.28 0.00 -9.60
N VAL A 4 -11.36 0.66 -8.92
CA VAL A 4 -11.64 1.26 -7.62
C VAL A 4 -12.46 2.51 -7.91
N ASN A 5 -13.78 2.34 -7.97
CA ASN A 5 -14.70 3.49 -7.95
C ASN A 5 -14.50 4.23 -6.62
N SER A 6 -14.81 5.53 -6.56
CA SER A 6 -14.79 6.32 -5.32
C SER A 6 -15.45 5.61 -4.13
N THR A 7 -16.51 4.82 -4.37
CA THR A 7 -17.16 3.94 -3.39
C THR A 7 -16.21 2.92 -2.76
N THR A 8 -15.33 2.29 -3.53
CA THR A 8 -14.37 1.30 -3.05
C THR A 8 -13.32 1.94 -2.15
N ASP A 9 -12.86 3.15 -2.46
CA ASP A 9 -11.96 3.91 -1.58
C ASP A 9 -12.63 4.26 -0.25
N PHE A 10 -13.89 4.70 -0.28
CA PHE A 10 -14.67 4.95 0.92
C PHE A 10 -14.84 3.67 1.76
N LEU A 11 -15.18 2.54 1.13
CA LEU A 11 -15.35 1.26 1.82
C LEU A 11 -14.04 0.77 2.45
N LEU A 12 -12.90 0.95 1.77
CA LEU A 12 -11.58 0.60 2.30
C LEU A 12 -11.19 1.52 3.46
N ALA A 13 -11.46 2.82 3.37
CA ALA A 13 -11.23 3.77 4.45
C ALA A 13 -12.10 3.46 5.68
N ASP A 14 -13.38 3.16 5.48
CA ASP A 14 -14.32 2.79 6.54
C ASP A 14 -13.92 1.47 7.21
N ALA A 15 -13.56 0.46 6.42
CA ALA A 15 -13.06 -0.82 6.92
C ALA A 15 -11.77 -0.63 7.73
N ARG A 16 -10.83 0.20 7.25
CA ARG A 16 -9.61 0.54 7.98
C ARG A 16 -9.91 1.22 9.31
N ALA A 17 -10.83 2.20 9.31
CA ALA A 17 -11.24 2.90 10.52
C ALA A 17 -11.97 1.98 11.50
N ALA A 18 -12.76 1.01 11.02
CA ALA A 18 -13.38 -0.01 11.86
C ALA A 18 -12.32 -0.90 12.53
N LEU A 19 -11.36 -1.42 11.77
CA LEU A 19 -10.26 -2.23 12.30
C LEU A 19 -9.43 -1.46 13.34
N GLN A 20 -9.11 -0.19 13.08
CA GLN A 20 -8.42 0.66 14.04
C GLN A 20 -9.23 0.86 15.32
N ARG A 21 -10.55 1.07 15.21
CA ARG A 21 -11.43 1.16 16.38
C ARG A 21 -11.40 -0.12 17.22
N TRP A 22 -11.42 -1.30 16.60
CA TRP A 22 -11.32 -2.56 17.34
C TRP A 22 -10.02 -2.71 18.13
N LEU A 23 -8.93 -2.09 17.64
CA LEU A 23 -7.65 -2.04 18.36
C LEU A 23 -7.62 -0.99 19.48
N THR A 24 -8.62 -0.12 19.60
CA THR A 24 -8.70 0.90 20.67
C THR A 24 -9.80 0.58 21.68
N PHE A 25 -10.89 -0.04 21.22
CA PHE A 25 -12.04 -0.37 22.04
C PHE A 25 -11.99 -1.85 22.43
N ARG A 26 -11.61 -2.15 23.69
CA ARG A 26 -11.88 -3.34 24.54
C ARG A 26 -10.77 -3.44 25.62
N PRO A 27 -10.99 -4.09 26.78
CA PRO A 27 -9.87 -4.54 27.60
C PRO A 27 -9.12 -5.62 26.82
N GLN A 28 -7.94 -5.29 26.33
CA GLN A 28 -7.09 -6.23 25.60
C GLN A 28 -6.21 -6.96 26.60
N SER A 29 -5.92 -8.24 26.32
CA SER A 29 -4.89 -8.94 27.07
C SER A 29 -3.52 -8.35 26.73
N ASP A 30 -2.58 -8.42 27.67
CA ASP A 30 -1.17 -8.06 27.45
C ASP A 30 -0.58 -8.73 26.20
N LEU A 31 -1.00 -9.97 25.97
CA LEU A 31 -0.62 -10.77 24.80
C LEU A 31 -1.16 -10.16 23.51
N ALA A 32 -2.44 -9.78 23.47
CA ALA A 32 -3.06 -9.18 22.30
C ALA A 32 -2.41 -7.84 21.92
N ILE A 33 -2.07 -7.00 22.91
CA ILE A 33 -1.39 -5.72 22.68
C ILE A 33 0.02 -5.97 22.13
N SER A 34 0.79 -6.86 22.76
CA SER A 34 2.16 -7.18 22.33
C SER A 34 2.21 -7.82 20.94
N PHE A 35 1.25 -8.69 20.64
CA PHE A 35 1.05 -9.25 19.31
C PHE A 35 0.71 -8.17 18.28
N SER A 36 -0.24 -7.28 18.60
CA SER A 36 -0.67 -6.18 17.73
C SER A 36 0.50 -5.25 17.40
N TYR A 37 1.32 -4.91 18.39
CA TYR A 37 2.54 -4.15 18.19
C TYR A 37 3.53 -4.88 17.29
N TRP A 38 3.78 -6.16 17.54
CA TRP A 38 4.72 -6.95 16.74
C TRP A 38 4.28 -7.06 15.27
N ILE A 39 2.99 -7.29 15.01
CA ILE A 39 2.46 -7.52 13.66
C ILE A 39 2.22 -6.22 12.88
N LEU A 40 1.94 -5.08 13.53
CA LEU A 40 1.71 -3.79 12.88
C LEU A 40 2.96 -2.88 12.86
N ARG A 41 3.79 -2.91 13.91
CA ARG A 41 4.94 -2.02 14.13
C ARG A 41 4.60 -0.53 14.08
N ARG A 42 3.43 -0.16 14.61
CA ARG A 42 3.07 1.26 14.75
C ARG A 42 3.92 1.90 15.85
N PRO A 43 4.71 2.95 15.56
CA PRO A 43 5.53 3.60 16.58
C PRO A 43 4.72 4.18 17.73
N SER A 44 3.46 4.57 17.48
CA SER A 44 2.53 5.08 18.48
C SER A 44 2.23 4.11 19.61
N ASP A 45 2.31 2.80 19.34
CA ASP A 45 1.88 1.75 20.26
C ASP A 45 3.07 1.23 21.12
N ALA A 46 4.29 1.70 20.82
CA ALA A 46 5.50 1.26 21.52
C ALA A 46 5.49 1.58 23.03
N PRO A 47 5.08 2.77 23.50
CA PRO A 47 5.11 3.11 24.94
C PRO A 47 4.20 2.22 25.80
N GLU A 48 2.99 1.93 25.32
CA GLU A 48 2.05 1.03 25.98
C GLU A 48 2.62 -0.39 26.04
N THR A 49 3.12 -0.89 24.90
CA THR A 49 3.73 -2.22 24.81
C THR A 49 4.94 -2.35 25.74
N MET A 50 5.78 -1.32 25.83
CA MET A 50 6.93 -1.31 26.75
C MET A 50 6.51 -1.39 28.22
N THR A 51 5.41 -0.75 28.61
CA THR A 51 4.85 -0.85 29.97
C THR A 51 4.44 -2.28 30.29
N ILE A 52 3.68 -2.91 29.38
CA ILE A 52 3.24 -4.31 29.51
C ILE A 52 4.43 -5.26 29.60
N VAL A 53 5.44 -5.04 28.76
CA VAL A 53 6.65 -5.86 28.75
C VAL A 53 7.43 -5.70 30.06
N ALA A 54 7.53 -4.48 30.60
CA ALA A 54 8.17 -4.23 31.89
C ALA A 54 7.44 -4.95 33.03
N GLU A 55 6.11 -4.98 33.03
CA GLU A 55 5.32 -5.73 34.01
C GLU A 55 5.48 -7.25 33.84
N ALA A 56 5.44 -7.75 32.61
CA ALA A 56 5.67 -9.16 32.29
C ALA A 56 7.06 -9.63 32.77
N MET A 57 8.06 -8.74 32.77
CA MET A 57 9.40 -9.03 33.25
C MET A 57 9.49 -9.22 34.77
N GLN A 58 8.56 -8.64 35.54
CA GLN A 58 8.49 -8.78 36.99
C GLN A 58 7.73 -10.03 37.44
N ARG A 59 6.93 -10.65 36.56
CA ARG A 59 6.13 -11.84 36.90
C ARG A 59 7.03 -13.04 37.15
N ASN A 60 6.89 -13.69 38.30
CA ASN A 60 7.74 -14.79 38.74
C ASN A 60 6.92 -16.01 39.20
N GLY A 61 7.55 -17.20 39.22
CA GLY A 61 6.87 -18.42 39.65
C GLY A 61 5.56 -18.60 38.88
N ALA A 62 4.47 -18.99 39.56
CA ALA A 62 3.17 -19.21 38.93
C ALA A 62 2.63 -18.05 38.06
N GLN A 63 3.05 -16.80 38.32
CA GLN A 63 2.63 -15.62 37.54
C GLN A 63 3.30 -15.55 36.16
N GLN A 64 4.44 -16.21 35.96
CA GLN A 64 5.04 -16.36 34.64
C GLN A 64 4.34 -17.50 33.90
N ASP A 65 3.11 -17.22 33.48
CA ASP A 65 2.24 -18.13 32.76
C ASP A 65 2.55 -18.14 31.25
N PHE A 66 1.74 -18.89 30.50
CA PHE A 66 1.92 -19.05 29.06
C PHE A 66 1.83 -17.71 28.31
N GLN A 67 0.83 -16.88 28.63
CA GLN A 67 0.66 -15.58 27.98
C GLN A 67 1.84 -14.66 28.28
N THR A 68 2.36 -14.66 29.51
CA THR A 68 3.54 -13.87 29.88
C THR A 68 4.77 -14.26 29.05
N VAL A 69 5.03 -15.55 28.85
CA VAL A 69 6.16 -15.99 28.02
C VAL A 69 5.96 -15.63 26.54
N ALA A 70 4.74 -15.76 26.02
CA ALA A 70 4.41 -15.35 24.66
C ALA A 70 4.56 -13.84 24.44
N THR A 71 4.11 -13.01 25.40
CA THR A 71 4.31 -11.55 25.45
C THR A 71 5.80 -11.20 25.36
N LEU A 72 6.65 -11.83 26.19
CA LEU A 72 8.10 -11.63 26.13
C LEU A 72 8.71 -12.10 24.81
N GLY A 73 8.17 -13.17 24.22
CA GLY A 73 8.56 -13.66 22.91
C GLY A 73 8.29 -12.65 21.78
N PHE A 74 7.08 -12.08 21.73
CA PHE A 74 6.75 -11.00 20.80
C PHE A 74 7.61 -9.76 21.03
N ALA A 75 7.83 -9.36 22.29
CA ALA A 75 8.67 -8.22 22.62
C ALA A 75 10.13 -8.40 22.17
N THR A 76 10.68 -9.62 22.34
CA THR A 76 12.05 -9.95 21.89
C THR A 76 12.13 -9.92 20.37
N ALA A 77 11.20 -10.58 19.67
CA ALA A 77 11.11 -10.52 18.21
C ALA A 77 10.81 -9.09 17.70
N ALA A 78 10.26 -8.24 18.57
CA ALA A 78 10.03 -6.84 18.28
C ALA A 78 11.26 -5.94 18.51
N GLY A 79 12.33 -6.45 19.11
CA GLY A 79 13.50 -5.65 19.49
C GLY A 79 13.21 -4.67 20.64
N LEU A 80 12.15 -4.92 21.42
CA LEU A 80 11.81 -4.11 22.60
C LEU A 80 12.59 -4.52 23.85
N LEU A 81 13.16 -5.73 23.86
CA LEU A 81 13.93 -6.28 24.97
C LEU A 81 15.41 -6.29 24.64
N GLY A 82 16.22 -5.84 25.60
CA GLY A 82 17.68 -5.94 25.56
C GLY A 82 18.19 -7.33 25.96
N ILE A 83 19.51 -7.53 25.84
CA ILE A 83 20.20 -8.80 26.12
C ILE A 83 19.94 -9.28 27.58
N ASP A 84 19.81 -8.34 28.51
CA ASP A 84 19.61 -8.64 29.94
C ASP A 84 18.28 -9.34 30.24
N ALA A 85 17.29 -9.25 29.34
CA ALA A 85 15.99 -9.89 29.48
C ALA A 85 15.96 -11.35 28.99
N LEU A 86 16.95 -11.77 28.18
CA LEU A 86 17.01 -13.10 27.56
C LEU A 86 17.05 -14.25 28.58
N PRO A 87 17.79 -14.18 29.70
CA PRO A 87 17.78 -15.25 30.71
C PRO A 87 16.40 -15.53 31.29
N ARG A 88 15.58 -14.50 31.47
CA ARG A 88 14.22 -14.64 32.02
C ARG A 88 13.27 -15.27 31.01
N LEU A 89 13.37 -14.89 29.74
CA LEU A 89 12.63 -15.52 28.65
C LEU A 89 13.01 -17.00 28.53
N LYS A 90 14.31 -17.31 28.54
CA LYS A 90 14.82 -18.69 28.53
C LYS A 90 14.25 -19.52 29.66
N GLN A 91 14.27 -19.01 30.89
CA GLN A 91 13.69 -19.69 32.05
C GLN A 91 12.19 -19.96 31.87
N GLY A 92 11.44 -19.00 31.30
CA GLY A 92 10.02 -19.16 31.00
C GLY A 92 9.76 -20.26 29.98
N LEU A 93 10.54 -20.28 28.89
CA LEU A 93 10.45 -21.30 27.84
C LEU A 93 10.82 -22.70 28.34
N ASP A 94 11.91 -22.83 29.11
CA ASP A 94 12.29 -24.10 29.74
C ASP A 94 11.17 -24.66 30.63
N ARG A 95 10.47 -23.78 31.36
CA ARG A 95 9.34 -24.19 32.18
C ARG A 95 8.11 -24.57 31.36
N LEU A 96 7.81 -23.84 30.27
CA LEU A 96 6.71 -24.20 29.38
C LEU A 96 6.93 -25.57 28.74
N ALA A 97 8.15 -25.86 28.30
CA ALA A 97 8.50 -27.16 27.71
C ALA A 97 8.25 -28.35 28.66
N GLY A 98 8.21 -28.12 29.98
CA GLY A 98 7.88 -29.13 30.99
C GLY A 98 6.39 -29.28 31.30
N ARG A 99 5.50 -28.47 30.72
CA ARG A 99 4.06 -28.55 30.98
C ARG A 99 3.41 -29.67 30.17
N GLN A 100 2.52 -30.42 30.82
CA GLN A 100 1.66 -31.41 30.15
C GLN A 100 0.58 -30.69 29.32
N PRO A 101 0.50 -30.93 27.99
CA PRO A 101 -0.52 -30.30 27.14
C PRO A 101 -1.92 -30.88 27.33
N PHE A 102 -2.03 -32.10 27.85
CA PHE A 102 -3.30 -32.78 28.10
C PHE A 102 -3.41 -33.21 29.55
N VAL A 103 -4.60 -33.09 30.11
CA VAL A 103 -4.97 -33.65 31.41
C VAL A 103 -6.24 -34.45 31.19
N ASP A 104 -6.22 -35.75 31.49
CA ASP A 104 -7.33 -36.66 31.24
C ASP A 104 -7.89 -36.58 29.81
N GLU A 105 -6.97 -36.59 28.83
CA GLU A 105 -7.25 -36.45 27.37
C GLU A 105 -7.83 -35.09 26.94
N VAL A 106 -8.06 -34.17 27.87
CA VAL A 106 -8.55 -32.82 27.57
C VAL A 106 -7.36 -31.88 27.31
N PRO A 107 -7.31 -31.18 26.16
CA PRO A 107 -6.26 -30.21 25.89
C PRO A 107 -6.34 -29.03 26.86
N MET A 108 -5.20 -28.63 27.38
CA MET A 108 -5.07 -27.41 28.18
C MET A 108 -5.37 -26.17 27.34
N SER A 109 -5.87 -25.10 27.96
CA SER A 109 -6.32 -23.88 27.27
C SER A 109 -5.27 -23.22 26.38
N PHE A 110 -3.98 -23.31 26.75
CA PHE A 110 -2.90 -22.76 25.93
C PHE A 110 -2.67 -23.52 24.62
N CYS A 111 -3.16 -24.77 24.51
CA CYS A 111 -2.95 -25.58 23.31
C CYS A 111 -3.68 -24.98 22.09
N SER A 112 -4.81 -24.31 22.32
CA SER A 112 -5.62 -23.65 21.28
C SER A 112 -5.24 -22.17 21.05
N ASP A 113 -4.31 -21.61 21.83
CA ASP A 113 -3.90 -20.21 21.70
C ASP A 113 -2.87 -20.04 20.59
N ALA A 114 -3.37 -19.88 19.35
CA ALA A 114 -2.55 -19.77 18.16
C ALA A 114 -1.59 -18.58 18.16
N VAL A 115 -2.03 -17.45 18.72
CA VAL A 115 -1.21 -16.24 18.85
C VAL A 115 -0.13 -16.44 19.91
N GLY A 116 -0.48 -17.00 21.06
CA GLY A 116 0.48 -17.33 22.10
C GLY A 116 1.53 -18.33 21.65
N ILE A 117 1.15 -19.37 20.90
CA ILE A 117 2.07 -20.38 20.34
C ILE A 117 3.06 -19.73 19.38
N LEU A 118 2.61 -18.82 18.51
CA LEU A 118 3.51 -18.06 17.66
C LEU A 118 4.48 -17.21 18.49
N GLY A 119 3.99 -16.52 19.53
CA GLY A 119 4.83 -15.73 20.45
C GLY A 119 5.92 -16.56 21.13
N VAL A 120 5.57 -17.76 21.60
CA VAL A 120 6.52 -18.72 22.18
C VAL A 120 7.57 -19.18 21.16
N ALA A 121 7.16 -19.53 19.94
CA ALA A 121 8.07 -19.95 18.88
C ALA A 121 9.02 -18.82 18.45
N LEU A 122 8.51 -17.59 18.32
CA LEU A 122 9.31 -16.39 18.06
C LEU A 122 10.32 -16.12 19.18
N GLY A 123 9.90 -16.27 20.44
CA GLY A 123 10.79 -16.12 21.60
C GLY A 123 11.92 -17.14 21.60
N ALA A 124 11.61 -18.41 21.36
CA ALA A 124 12.61 -19.49 21.26
C ALA A 124 13.62 -19.22 20.13
N ARG A 125 13.12 -18.82 18.95
CA ARG A 125 13.98 -18.46 17.81
C ARG A 125 14.86 -17.24 18.09
N SER A 126 14.32 -16.23 18.76
CA SER A 126 15.02 -14.97 19.03
C SER A 126 16.12 -15.11 20.08
N LEU A 127 16.07 -16.13 20.94
CA LEU A 127 17.15 -16.45 21.89
C LEU A 127 18.43 -16.93 21.19
N ALA A 128 18.32 -17.44 19.96
CA ALA A 128 19.41 -18.11 19.24
C ALA A 128 20.08 -19.25 20.06
N ASP A 129 19.31 -19.90 20.94
CA ASP A 129 19.74 -21.05 21.73
C ASP A 129 19.13 -22.32 21.14
N THR A 130 19.94 -23.10 20.43
CA THR A 130 19.51 -24.32 19.73
C THR A 130 18.88 -25.34 20.67
N PHE A 131 19.31 -25.42 21.94
CA PHE A 131 18.77 -26.39 22.89
C PHE A 131 17.35 -26.00 23.32
N VAL A 132 17.12 -24.71 23.57
CA VAL A 132 15.78 -24.19 23.87
C VAL A 132 14.86 -24.33 22.66
N GLU A 133 15.36 -24.04 21.45
CA GLU A 133 14.61 -24.21 20.21
C GLU A 133 14.14 -25.66 20.02
N VAL A 134 15.04 -26.64 20.23
CA VAL A 134 14.72 -28.07 20.16
C VAL A 134 13.67 -28.47 21.18
N LYS A 135 13.84 -28.07 22.45
CA LYS A 135 12.87 -28.39 23.52
C LYS A 135 11.48 -27.86 23.22
N ILE A 136 11.38 -26.61 22.77
CA ILE A 136 10.10 -26.00 22.43
C ILE A 136 9.48 -26.68 21.22
N ALA A 137 10.28 -27.04 20.21
CA ALA A 137 9.80 -27.79 19.05
C ALA A 137 9.26 -29.18 19.44
N GLU A 138 9.95 -29.90 20.32
CA GLU A 138 9.48 -31.19 20.87
C GLU A 138 8.20 -31.03 21.67
N TRP A 139 8.15 -30.01 22.53
CA TRP A 139 6.95 -29.70 23.31
C TRP A 139 5.76 -29.37 22.41
N LEU A 140 5.90 -28.52 21.40
CA LEU A 140 4.84 -28.25 20.43
C LEU A 140 4.45 -29.51 19.65
N SER A 141 5.41 -30.35 19.27
CA SER A 141 5.15 -31.61 18.55
C SER A 141 4.26 -32.57 19.33
N SER A 142 4.27 -32.49 20.67
CA SER A 142 3.46 -33.36 21.52
C SER A 142 1.95 -33.09 21.45
N PHE A 143 1.51 -31.93 20.95
CA PHE A 143 0.08 -31.58 20.89
C PHE A 143 -0.37 -30.88 19.60
N LEU A 144 0.50 -30.15 18.91
CA LEU A 144 0.09 -29.23 17.84
C LEU A 144 -0.58 -29.97 16.67
N ARG A 145 -0.15 -31.19 16.34
CA ARG A 145 -0.80 -32.01 15.30
C ARG A 145 -2.24 -32.35 15.67
N ILE A 146 -2.49 -32.68 16.94
CA ILE A 146 -3.85 -32.99 17.42
C ILE A 146 -4.69 -31.71 17.33
N ILE A 147 -4.22 -30.60 17.90
CA ILE A 147 -4.95 -29.33 17.88
C ILE A 147 -5.26 -28.86 16.45
N TYR A 148 -4.28 -28.95 15.55
CA TYR A 148 -4.43 -28.55 14.15
C TYR A 148 -5.63 -29.24 13.45
N HIS A 149 -5.90 -30.49 13.81
CA HIS A 149 -6.98 -31.31 13.26
C HIS A 149 -8.24 -31.35 14.14
N LEU A 150 -8.27 -30.67 15.28
CA LEU A 150 -9.48 -30.58 16.09
C LEU A 150 -10.59 -29.80 15.36
N ASP A 151 -11.80 -30.32 15.48
CA ASP A 151 -13.03 -29.60 15.09
C ASP A 151 -13.14 -28.30 15.89
N GLY A 152 -13.35 -27.19 15.19
CA GLY A 152 -13.39 -25.85 15.78
C GLY A 152 -12.08 -25.06 15.69
N THR A 153 -10.96 -25.69 15.28
CA THR A 153 -9.77 -24.91 14.90
C THR A 153 -10.04 -24.22 13.57
N GLU A 154 -9.93 -22.90 13.53
CA GLU A 154 -10.22 -22.11 12.34
C GLU A 154 -8.99 -22.04 11.41
N ASN A 155 -9.22 -21.87 10.10
CA ASN A 155 -8.13 -21.83 9.10
C ASN A 155 -7.12 -20.71 9.39
N TRP A 156 -7.57 -19.57 9.90
CA TRP A 156 -6.68 -18.47 10.26
C TRP A 156 -5.73 -18.87 11.40
N GLN A 157 -6.19 -19.63 12.40
CA GLN A 157 -5.35 -20.16 13.49
C GLN A 157 -4.34 -21.19 12.97
N ARG A 158 -4.73 -22.04 12.02
CA ARG A 158 -3.84 -23.02 11.37
C ARG A 158 -2.62 -22.37 10.72
N TRP A 159 -2.76 -21.16 10.17
CA TRP A 159 -1.64 -20.40 9.63
C TRP A 159 -0.61 -19.98 10.69
N PHE A 160 -1.05 -19.64 11.91
CA PHE A 160 -0.14 -19.37 13.02
C PHE A 160 0.61 -20.63 13.47
N PHE A 161 -0.09 -21.77 13.57
CA PHE A 161 0.55 -23.06 13.86
C PHE A 161 1.56 -23.46 12.79
N HIS A 162 1.21 -23.25 11.52
CA HIS A 162 2.10 -23.50 10.39
C HIS A 162 3.35 -22.61 10.44
N ALA A 163 3.19 -21.30 10.73
CA ALA A 163 4.30 -20.38 10.89
C ALA A 163 5.20 -20.72 12.10
N ALA A 164 4.60 -21.08 13.25
CA ALA A 164 5.34 -21.52 14.44
C ALA A 164 6.15 -22.79 14.17
N ASN A 165 5.58 -23.76 13.45
CA ASN A 165 6.29 -24.97 13.02
C ASN A 165 7.46 -24.64 12.07
N GLY A 166 7.23 -23.77 11.08
CA GLY A 166 8.26 -23.31 10.15
C GLY A 166 9.43 -22.61 10.85
N LEU A 167 9.13 -21.76 11.84
CA LEU A 167 10.11 -21.06 12.67
C LEU A 167 11.04 -22.01 13.43
N LEU A 168 10.56 -23.19 13.81
CA LEU A 168 11.31 -24.17 14.62
C LEU A 168 11.82 -25.37 13.80
N GLY A 169 11.92 -25.20 12.47
CA GLY A 169 12.53 -26.16 11.56
C GLY A 169 11.58 -27.21 10.96
N SER A 170 10.26 -26.95 10.94
CA SER A 170 9.25 -27.79 10.28
C SER A 170 9.24 -29.26 10.74
N ARG A 171 9.40 -29.48 12.05
CA ARG A 171 9.48 -30.83 12.62
C ARG A 171 8.12 -31.54 12.70
N ILE A 172 7.04 -30.77 12.62
CA ILE A 172 5.68 -31.24 12.71
C ILE A 172 5.16 -31.33 11.28
N GLY A 173 4.78 -32.53 10.83
CA GLY A 173 4.24 -32.77 9.48
C GLY A 173 2.82 -32.19 9.30
N LEU A 174 2.68 -30.87 9.44
CA LEU A 174 1.43 -30.15 9.21
C LEU A 174 1.21 -29.95 7.72
N SER A 175 -0.03 -30.17 7.27
CA SER A 175 -0.41 -29.81 5.91
C SER A 175 -0.48 -28.29 5.76
N THR A 176 -0.29 -27.79 4.54
CA THR A 176 -0.52 -26.37 4.24
C THR A 176 -2.00 -26.05 4.49
N PRO A 177 -2.33 -25.02 5.28
CA PRO A 177 -3.72 -24.66 5.53
C PRO A 177 -4.42 -24.18 4.25
N GLN A 178 -5.75 -24.32 4.20
CA GLN A 178 -6.54 -23.69 3.15
C GLN A 178 -6.64 -22.18 3.40
N ASP A 179 -6.69 -21.41 2.30
CA ASP A 179 -6.75 -19.95 2.34
C ASP A 179 -8.15 -19.40 2.66
N GLU A 180 -9.18 -20.26 2.71
CA GLU A 180 -10.56 -19.83 2.89
C GLU A 180 -10.74 -19.03 4.20
N HIS A 181 -11.07 -17.74 4.07
CA HIS A 181 -11.20 -16.74 5.15
C HIS A 181 -9.90 -16.52 5.96
N ALA A 182 -8.73 -16.73 5.37
CA ALA A 182 -7.43 -16.56 6.02
C ALA A 182 -6.37 -15.84 5.16
N GLU A 183 -6.76 -15.25 4.04
CA GLU A 183 -5.85 -14.60 3.09
C GLU A 183 -5.08 -13.44 3.72
N ASP A 184 -5.74 -12.70 4.62
CA ASP A 184 -5.14 -11.64 5.42
C ASP A 184 -4.03 -12.15 6.35
N VAL A 185 -4.17 -13.34 6.93
CA VAL A 185 -3.11 -13.95 7.76
C VAL A 185 -1.88 -14.22 6.93
N ARG A 186 -2.05 -14.82 5.76
CA ARG A 186 -0.92 -15.21 4.91
C ARG A 186 -0.13 -13.98 4.45
N VAL A 187 -0.81 -12.92 4.03
CA VAL A 187 -0.16 -11.65 3.67
C VAL A 187 0.52 -11.00 4.89
N ALA A 188 -0.14 -10.95 6.04
CA ALA A 188 0.45 -10.34 7.24
C ALA A 188 1.68 -11.11 7.77
N LEU A 189 1.64 -12.44 7.79
CA LEU A 189 2.78 -13.28 8.21
C LEU A 189 3.91 -13.27 7.16
N GLY A 190 3.57 -13.24 5.87
CA GLY A 190 4.54 -13.07 4.78
C GLY A 190 5.28 -11.74 4.87
N ALA A 191 4.56 -10.63 5.17
CA ALA A 191 5.16 -9.32 5.42
C ALA A 191 6.11 -9.30 6.64
N ARG A 192 6.00 -10.28 7.54
CA ARG A 192 6.89 -10.49 8.69
C ARG A 192 8.02 -11.48 8.40
N GLY A 193 8.12 -11.99 7.17
CA GLY A 193 9.15 -12.95 6.75
C GLY A 193 8.96 -14.35 7.32
N LEU A 194 7.74 -14.69 7.78
CA LEU A 194 7.44 -16.00 8.36
C LEU A 194 6.97 -17.03 7.34
N LEU A 195 6.65 -16.59 6.12
CA LEU A 195 6.22 -17.42 5.01
C LEU A 195 7.10 -17.15 3.78
N ILE A 196 7.20 -18.13 2.90
CA ILE A 196 8.00 -18.03 1.67
C ILE A 196 7.34 -17.03 0.73
N ALA A 197 8.14 -16.14 0.14
CA ALA A 197 7.67 -15.19 -0.87
C ALA A 197 7.21 -15.95 -2.13
N GLU A 198 6.04 -15.59 -2.62
CA GLU A 198 5.51 -16.16 -3.86
C GLU A 198 5.93 -15.32 -5.08
N ASP A 199 5.64 -15.81 -6.28
CA ASP A 199 5.90 -15.05 -7.49
C ASP A 199 4.99 -13.81 -7.60
N SER A 200 5.32 -12.91 -8.53
CA SER A 200 4.62 -11.62 -8.69
C SER A 200 3.14 -11.78 -9.08
N GLN A 201 2.78 -12.85 -9.79
CA GLN A 201 1.40 -13.09 -10.23
C GLN A 201 0.56 -13.59 -9.06
N ALA A 202 1.07 -14.55 -8.30
CA ALA A 202 0.40 -15.08 -7.12
C ALA A 202 0.26 -14.01 -6.02
N THR A 203 1.28 -13.18 -5.84
CA THR A 203 1.23 -12.01 -4.93
C THR A 203 0.07 -11.07 -5.30
N TYR A 204 -0.08 -10.75 -6.59
CA TYR A 204 -1.17 -9.88 -7.04
C TYR A 204 -2.56 -10.46 -6.78
N GLU A 205 -2.76 -11.75 -7.06
CA GLU A 205 -4.04 -12.42 -6.82
C GLU A 205 -4.41 -12.43 -5.32
N GLN A 206 -3.41 -12.53 -4.47
CA GLN A 206 -3.58 -12.54 -3.02
C GLN A 206 -3.93 -11.18 -2.46
N ASP A 207 -3.26 -10.13 -2.96
CA ASP A 207 -3.60 -8.75 -2.64
C ASP A 207 -5.07 -8.47 -2.98
N GLN A 208 -5.56 -8.95 -4.13
CA GLN A 208 -6.97 -8.82 -4.50
C GLN A 208 -7.92 -9.56 -3.54
N LYS A 209 -7.57 -10.78 -3.11
CA LYS A 209 -8.37 -11.52 -2.13
C LYS A 209 -8.44 -10.80 -0.78
N VAL A 210 -7.32 -10.25 -0.30
CA VAL A 210 -7.28 -9.45 0.93
C VAL A 210 -8.15 -8.21 0.82
N LEU A 211 -8.05 -7.44 -0.27
CA LEU A 211 -8.89 -6.25 -0.47
C LEU A 211 -10.38 -6.62 -0.48
N LYS A 212 -10.75 -7.70 -1.18
CA LYS A 212 -12.13 -8.19 -1.20
C LYS A 212 -12.60 -8.60 0.20
N LEU A 213 -11.78 -9.34 0.96
CA LEU A 213 -12.08 -9.74 2.32
C LEU A 213 -12.26 -8.52 3.24
N VAL A 214 -11.39 -7.52 3.14
CA VAL A 214 -11.49 -6.28 3.93
C VAL A 214 -12.74 -5.47 3.58
N ILE A 215 -13.09 -5.35 2.30
CA ILE A 215 -14.30 -4.64 1.87
C ILE A 215 -15.57 -5.34 2.37
N LEU A 216 -15.62 -6.67 2.29
CA LEU A 216 -16.80 -7.45 2.67
C LEU A 216 -16.94 -7.64 4.18
N GLU A 217 -15.81 -7.69 4.91
CA GLU A 217 -15.80 -8.13 6.30
C GLU A 217 -15.11 -7.17 7.28
N GLY A 218 -14.53 -6.07 6.81
CA GLY A 218 -13.75 -5.16 7.65
C GLY A 218 -14.57 -4.47 8.74
N ALA A 219 -15.88 -4.36 8.57
CA ALA A 219 -16.81 -3.82 9.56
C ALA A 219 -17.37 -4.88 10.53
N LYS A 220 -17.17 -6.18 10.27
CA LYS A 220 -17.63 -7.24 11.17
C LYS A 220 -16.83 -7.18 12.48
N GLU A 221 -17.51 -7.48 13.58
CA GLU A 221 -16.86 -7.61 14.87
C GLU A 221 -16.01 -8.88 14.90
N ILE A 222 -14.74 -8.73 15.27
CA ILE A 222 -13.74 -9.79 15.32
C ILE A 222 -12.82 -9.59 16.54
N PRO A 223 -12.11 -10.65 16.99
CA PRO A 223 -11.11 -10.52 18.05
C PRO A 223 -10.01 -9.50 17.70
N CYS A 224 -9.42 -8.88 18.72
CA CYS A 224 -8.39 -7.85 18.57
C CYS A 224 -7.21 -8.36 17.71
N GLU A 225 -6.77 -9.58 17.94
CA GLU A 225 -5.69 -10.23 17.23
C GLU A 225 -6.03 -10.41 15.75
N ARG A 226 -7.27 -10.83 15.45
CA ARG A 226 -7.75 -10.94 14.06
C ARG A 226 -7.82 -9.57 13.39
N ALA A 227 -8.25 -8.53 14.12
CA ALA A 227 -8.27 -7.15 13.61
C ALA A 227 -6.86 -6.63 13.32
N ALA A 228 -5.88 -6.90 14.19
CA ALA A 228 -4.49 -6.52 14.00
C ALA A 228 -3.88 -7.19 12.76
N VAL A 229 -4.15 -8.49 12.56
CA VAL A 229 -3.75 -9.23 11.36
C VAL A 229 -4.33 -8.60 10.10
N ARG A 230 -5.64 -8.36 10.10
CA ARG A 230 -6.34 -7.83 8.92
C ARG A 230 -5.89 -6.41 8.58
N LEU A 231 -5.64 -5.58 9.59
CA LEU A 231 -5.07 -4.26 9.39
C LEU A 231 -3.63 -4.34 8.85
N ALA A 232 -2.80 -5.22 9.39
CA ALA A 232 -1.43 -5.41 8.92
C ALA A 232 -1.39 -5.88 7.45
N ALA A 233 -2.29 -6.78 7.07
CA ALA A 233 -2.45 -7.22 5.69
C ALA A 233 -2.85 -6.07 4.76
N LEU A 234 -3.89 -5.30 5.14
CA LEU A 234 -4.34 -4.14 4.37
C LEU A 234 -3.21 -3.13 4.17
N GLU A 235 -2.48 -2.79 5.23
CA GLU A 235 -1.38 -1.83 5.15
C GLU A 235 -0.22 -2.35 4.30
N CYS A 236 0.02 -3.66 4.30
CA CYS A 236 0.99 -4.30 3.42
C CYS A 236 0.58 -4.18 1.95
N VAL A 237 -0.68 -4.51 1.63
CA VAL A 237 -1.21 -4.41 0.25
C VAL A 237 -1.18 -2.97 -0.23
N VAL A 238 -1.66 -2.02 0.58
CA VAL A 238 -1.67 -0.59 0.23
C VAL A 238 -0.25 -0.06 -0.01
N ARG A 239 0.74 -0.49 0.79
CA ARG A 239 2.14 -0.09 0.61
C ARG A 239 2.79 -0.73 -0.62
N SER A 240 2.37 -1.94 -0.97
CA SER A 240 2.95 -2.72 -2.08
C SER A 240 2.28 -2.42 -3.42
N ALA A 241 1.15 -1.71 -3.41
CA ALA A 241 0.45 -1.29 -4.61
C ALA A 241 1.36 -0.39 -5.47
N PRO A 242 1.67 -0.79 -6.73
CA PRO A 242 2.41 0.07 -7.65
C PRO A 242 1.57 1.33 -7.96
N ALA A 243 2.23 2.49 -8.03
CA ALA A 243 1.57 3.77 -8.32
C ALA A 243 0.86 3.78 -9.69
N VAL A 244 1.29 2.90 -10.60
CA VAL A 244 0.75 2.74 -11.95
C VAL A 244 0.91 1.27 -12.34
N VAL A 245 -0.18 0.61 -12.76
CA VAL A 245 -0.13 -0.71 -13.42
C VAL A 245 -0.46 -0.53 -14.90
N PRO A 246 0.51 -0.68 -15.82
CA PRO A 246 0.26 -0.63 -17.25
C PRO A 246 -0.93 -1.52 -17.65
N GLY A 247 -1.87 -0.95 -18.42
CA GLY A 247 -3.08 -1.65 -18.89
C GLY A 247 -4.24 -1.75 -17.87
N ARG A 248 -4.16 -1.12 -16.69
CA ARG A 248 -5.24 -1.15 -15.67
C ARG A 248 -5.57 0.22 -15.04
N ILE A 249 -5.04 1.29 -15.61
CA ILE A 249 -5.23 2.66 -15.11
C ILE A 249 -6.63 3.14 -15.48
N SER A 250 -7.32 3.74 -14.51
CA SER A 250 -8.60 4.44 -14.67
C SER A 250 -8.40 5.92 -15.03
N GLY A 251 -9.47 6.61 -15.43
CA GLY A 251 -9.40 8.04 -15.75
C GLY A 251 -8.94 8.89 -14.57
N THR A 252 -9.40 8.58 -13.36
CA THR A 252 -8.99 9.28 -12.13
C THR A 252 -7.50 9.08 -11.83
N GLU A 253 -6.98 7.86 -12.00
CA GLU A 253 -5.56 7.57 -11.80
C GLU A 253 -4.68 8.27 -12.87
N LEU A 254 -5.16 8.37 -14.11
CA LEU A 254 -4.49 9.14 -15.17
C LEU A 254 -4.45 10.64 -14.83
N VAL A 255 -5.53 11.21 -14.31
CA VAL A 255 -5.54 12.60 -13.82
C VAL A 255 -4.51 12.79 -12.70
N HIS A 256 -4.49 11.91 -11.70
CA HIS A 256 -3.51 11.98 -10.62
C HIS A 256 -2.07 11.84 -11.12
N LEU A 257 -1.81 10.99 -12.10
CA LEU A 257 -0.50 10.88 -12.74
C LEU A 257 -0.08 12.21 -13.39
N LEU A 258 -0.99 12.83 -14.15
CA LEU A 258 -0.75 14.12 -14.82
C LEU A 258 -0.54 15.27 -13.82
N GLU A 259 -1.26 15.27 -12.69
CA GLU A 259 -1.06 16.23 -11.59
C GLU A 259 0.34 16.15 -10.96
N ARG A 260 1.07 15.04 -11.17
CA ARG A 260 2.44 14.84 -10.68
C ARG A 260 3.51 15.38 -11.62
N VAL A 261 3.17 15.85 -12.82
CA VAL A 261 4.13 16.46 -13.77
C VAL A 261 5.04 17.50 -13.11
N PRO A 262 4.55 18.45 -12.27
CA PRO A 262 5.42 19.42 -11.59
C PRO A 262 6.54 18.81 -10.75
N ALA A 263 6.35 17.61 -10.19
CA ALA A 263 7.40 16.94 -9.41
C ALA A 263 8.56 16.47 -10.28
N GLY A 264 8.28 16.05 -11.53
CA GLY A 264 9.31 15.75 -12.52
C GLY A 264 10.07 17.00 -12.97
N LEU A 265 9.37 18.14 -13.03
CA LEU A 265 9.98 19.40 -13.45
C LEU A 265 11.06 19.93 -12.48
N ARG A 266 11.09 19.45 -11.22
CA ARG A 266 12.16 19.79 -10.26
C ARG A 266 13.57 19.43 -10.77
N LYS A 267 13.69 18.43 -11.63
CA LYS A 267 14.97 18.01 -12.23
C LYS A 267 15.03 18.31 -13.74
N TRP A 268 14.09 19.10 -14.25
CA TRP A 268 14.11 19.55 -15.63
C TRP A 268 15.35 20.39 -15.92
N THR A 269 15.93 20.24 -17.10
CA THR A 269 17.15 20.93 -17.45
C THR A 269 16.86 22.40 -17.72
N TRP A 270 17.17 23.27 -16.76
CA TRP A 270 17.06 24.73 -16.89
C TRP A 270 18.29 25.42 -16.29
N GLU A 271 19.39 25.45 -17.06
CA GLU A 271 20.64 26.00 -16.60
C GLU A 271 20.68 27.53 -16.73
N ILE A 272 20.94 28.20 -15.62
CA ILE A 272 21.26 29.65 -15.58
C ILE A 272 22.78 29.90 -15.52
N ARG A 273 23.57 28.84 -15.27
CA ARG A 273 25.04 28.86 -15.25
C ARG A 273 25.59 27.54 -15.81
N PRO A 274 26.71 27.56 -16.54
CA PRO A 274 27.34 26.33 -17.04
C PRO A 274 27.72 25.39 -15.89
N ARG A 275 27.48 24.09 -16.06
CA ARG A 275 27.86 23.08 -15.05
C ARG A 275 29.35 22.78 -15.02
N THR A 276 30.06 23.07 -16.11
CA THR A 276 31.52 22.99 -16.21
C THR A 276 32.05 24.15 -17.03
N ALA A 277 33.34 24.48 -16.89
CA ALA A 277 33.97 25.65 -17.51
C ALA A 277 33.85 25.71 -19.05
N ARG A 278 33.54 24.60 -19.71
CA ARG A 278 33.43 24.49 -21.18
C ARG A 278 32.06 23.98 -21.66
N ALA A 279 31.13 23.69 -20.76
CA ALA A 279 29.82 23.18 -21.16
C ALA A 279 28.93 24.34 -21.68
N PRO A 280 28.18 24.14 -22.77
CA PRO A 280 27.14 25.08 -23.15
C PRO A 280 26.02 25.06 -22.11
N LEU A 281 25.40 26.22 -21.88
CA LEU A 281 24.16 26.30 -21.11
C LEU A 281 23.08 25.45 -21.79
N ARG A 282 22.42 24.60 -21.02
CA ARG A 282 21.28 23.80 -21.49
C ARG A 282 19.99 24.24 -20.80
N GLN A 283 19.01 24.62 -21.60
CA GLN A 283 17.64 24.87 -21.19
C GLN A 283 16.74 24.03 -22.10
N TRP A 284 15.86 23.22 -21.51
CA TRP A 284 14.84 22.47 -22.22
C TRP A 284 13.57 23.30 -22.19
N HIS A 285 13.27 23.94 -23.32
CA HIS A 285 12.20 24.92 -23.40
C HIS A 285 10.81 24.29 -23.53
N ILE A 286 9.81 24.92 -22.92
CA ILE A 286 8.38 24.63 -23.12
C ILE A 286 7.71 25.95 -23.51
N ASP A 287 7.84 26.30 -24.79
CA ASP A 287 7.38 27.60 -25.32
C ASP A 287 6.07 27.51 -26.14
N HIS A 288 5.62 26.29 -26.44
CA HIS A 288 4.50 26.00 -27.32
C HIS A 288 3.75 24.76 -26.85
N GLU A 289 2.51 24.63 -27.32
CA GLU A 289 1.61 23.51 -27.03
C GLU A 289 2.22 22.15 -27.40
N TYR A 290 2.81 22.03 -28.59
CA TYR A 290 3.47 20.78 -29.00
C TYR A 290 4.67 20.38 -28.11
N HIS A 291 5.31 21.32 -27.40
CA HIS A 291 6.33 20.96 -26.40
C HIS A 291 5.71 20.29 -25.17
N VAL A 292 4.49 20.71 -24.80
CA VAL A 292 3.71 20.07 -23.74
C VAL A 292 3.27 18.67 -24.19
N GLN A 293 2.81 18.53 -25.44
CA GLN A 293 2.49 17.24 -26.04
C GLN A 293 3.70 16.29 -25.98
N ASN A 294 4.88 16.75 -26.40
CA ASN A 294 6.11 15.96 -26.32
C ASN A 294 6.49 15.54 -24.89
N LEU A 295 6.34 16.45 -23.92
CA LEU A 295 6.57 16.15 -22.50
C LEU A 295 5.62 15.05 -22.01
N LEU A 296 4.33 15.18 -22.31
CA LEU A 296 3.32 14.22 -21.89
C LEU A 296 3.49 12.88 -22.61
N CYS A 297 3.84 12.87 -23.90
CA CYS A 297 4.17 11.66 -24.63
C CYS A 297 5.34 10.91 -23.98
N ALA A 298 6.43 11.61 -23.63
CA ALA A 298 7.56 11.01 -22.92
C ALA A 298 7.20 10.43 -21.54
N LEU A 299 6.17 10.97 -20.88
CA LEU A 299 5.66 10.50 -19.60
C LEU A 299 4.68 9.31 -19.74
N LEU A 300 3.82 9.35 -20.76
CA LEU A 300 2.70 8.42 -20.93
C LEU A 300 3.05 7.20 -21.79
N ALA A 301 3.91 7.33 -22.81
CA ALA A 301 4.26 6.22 -23.71
C ALA A 301 4.84 4.97 -22.99
N PRO A 302 5.65 5.10 -21.92
CA PRO A 302 6.11 3.92 -21.15
C PRO A 302 4.98 3.18 -20.42
N ILE A 303 3.84 3.83 -20.21
CA ILE A 303 2.71 3.35 -19.41
C ILE A 303 1.60 2.82 -20.32
N PHE A 304 1.40 3.47 -21.47
CA PHE A 304 0.38 3.16 -22.47
C PHE A 304 1.08 2.82 -23.80
N PRO A 305 1.39 1.53 -24.05
CA PRO A 305 2.05 1.11 -25.28
C PRO A 305 1.25 1.40 -26.55
N ASP A 306 -0.06 1.64 -26.41
CA ASP A 306 -0.99 1.99 -27.47
C ASP A 306 -1.25 3.50 -27.58
N LEU A 307 -0.52 4.35 -26.84
CA LEU A 307 -0.61 5.81 -26.98
C LEU A 307 -0.32 6.21 -28.43
N ASP A 308 -1.25 6.96 -29.02
CA ASP A 308 -1.14 7.49 -30.38
C ASP A 308 -1.12 9.03 -30.31
N ASP A 309 -0.07 9.64 -30.85
CA ASP A 309 0.08 11.08 -30.93
C ASP A 309 -0.46 11.62 -32.25
N GLU A 310 -1.18 12.73 -32.20
CA GLU A 310 -1.75 13.39 -33.39
C GLU A 310 -2.70 12.50 -34.23
N GLN A 311 -3.39 11.55 -33.60
CA GLN A 311 -4.27 10.60 -34.31
C GLN A 311 -5.50 11.29 -34.91
N TYR A 312 -5.76 11.02 -36.20
CA TYR A 312 -7.04 11.37 -36.83
C TYR A 312 -8.13 10.39 -36.40
N LEU A 313 -9.17 10.94 -35.78
CA LEU A 313 -10.33 10.19 -35.32
C LEU A 313 -11.39 10.03 -36.42
N THR A 314 -12.39 9.19 -36.14
CA THR A 314 -13.53 8.96 -37.04
C THR A 314 -14.16 10.26 -37.50
N LYS A 315 -14.44 10.35 -38.80
CA LYS A 315 -15.01 11.55 -39.41
C LYS A 315 -16.39 11.88 -38.82
N ILE A 316 -16.55 13.14 -38.39
CA ILE A 316 -17.84 13.71 -38.03
C ILE A 316 -18.21 14.74 -39.09
N GLY A 317 -19.15 14.38 -39.96
CA GLY A 317 -19.51 15.18 -41.13
C GLY A 317 -18.30 15.39 -42.05
N GLN A 318 -17.90 16.64 -42.27
CA GLN A 318 -16.72 17.00 -43.07
C GLN A 318 -15.43 17.19 -42.25
N LYS A 319 -15.50 17.08 -40.91
CA LYS A 319 -14.33 17.24 -40.04
C LYS A 319 -13.72 15.88 -39.71
N SER A 320 -12.39 15.81 -39.75
CA SER A 320 -11.59 14.70 -39.22
C SER A 320 -10.87 15.25 -37.99
N PRO A 321 -11.42 15.09 -36.77
CA PRO A 321 -10.81 15.61 -35.55
C PRO A 321 -9.42 15.01 -35.39
N ARG A 322 -8.44 15.81 -34.95
CA ARG A 322 -7.10 15.32 -34.62
C ARG A 322 -6.90 15.48 -33.12
N ALA A 323 -6.78 14.35 -32.43
CA ALA A 323 -6.50 14.35 -31.00
C ALA A 323 -5.00 14.56 -30.76
N ASP A 324 -4.65 15.31 -29.73
CA ASP A 324 -3.26 15.54 -29.35
C ASP A 324 -2.60 14.23 -28.88
N LEU A 325 -3.20 13.58 -27.89
CA LEU A 325 -2.75 12.31 -27.33
C LEU A 325 -3.97 11.42 -27.07
N TYR A 326 -4.11 10.36 -27.85
CA TYR A 326 -5.21 9.39 -27.70
C TYR A 326 -4.69 8.08 -27.08
N ILE A 327 -5.43 7.55 -26.11
CA ILE A 327 -5.15 6.27 -25.46
C ILE A 327 -6.30 5.30 -25.83
N PRO A 328 -6.16 4.48 -26.89
CA PRO A 328 -7.21 3.61 -27.42
C PRO A 328 -7.78 2.63 -26.38
N SER A 329 -6.93 2.03 -25.56
CA SER A 329 -7.32 1.07 -24.52
C SER A 329 -8.25 1.67 -23.46
N MET A 330 -8.14 2.97 -23.21
CA MET A 330 -9.00 3.73 -22.30
C MET A 330 -10.11 4.49 -23.03
N LYS A 331 -9.98 4.67 -24.35
CA LYS A 331 -10.77 5.59 -25.18
C LYS A 331 -10.74 7.01 -24.63
N PHE A 332 -9.61 7.44 -24.08
CA PHE A 332 -9.44 8.77 -23.53
C PHE A 332 -8.52 9.63 -24.40
N ILE A 333 -8.80 10.92 -24.40
CA ILE A 333 -7.96 11.93 -25.05
C ILE A 333 -7.37 12.83 -23.98
N VAL A 334 -6.05 13.00 -24.00
CA VAL A 334 -5.38 14.08 -23.26
C VAL A 334 -5.22 15.24 -24.23
N GLU A 335 -6.03 16.28 -24.04
CA GLU A 335 -6.07 17.46 -24.89
C GLU A 335 -5.17 18.55 -24.30
N THR A 336 -4.15 18.97 -25.02
CA THR A 336 -3.18 19.96 -24.49
C THR A 336 -3.59 21.37 -24.88
N LYS A 337 -3.43 22.33 -23.96
CA LYS A 337 -3.59 23.76 -24.27
C LYS A 337 -2.48 24.59 -23.64
N PHE A 338 -2.07 25.65 -24.31
CA PHE A 338 -1.02 26.55 -23.84
C PHE A 338 -1.55 27.98 -23.60
N ILE A 339 -1.53 28.44 -22.34
CA ILE A 339 -1.87 29.82 -21.97
C ILE A 339 -0.62 30.68 -22.00
N ARG A 340 -0.63 31.72 -22.84
CA ARG A 340 0.44 32.73 -22.88
C ARG A 340 0.16 33.89 -21.94
N THR A 341 1.21 34.65 -21.65
CA THR A 341 1.08 35.96 -20.99
C THR A 341 0.16 36.87 -21.81
N GLY A 342 -0.94 37.31 -21.17
CA GLY A 342 -1.96 38.17 -21.80
C GLY A 342 -3.17 37.43 -22.35
N ASP A 343 -3.14 36.09 -22.45
CA ASP A 343 -4.31 35.31 -22.87
C ASP A 343 -5.42 35.36 -21.81
N LYS A 344 -6.67 35.44 -22.27
CA LYS A 344 -7.85 35.33 -21.41
C LYS A 344 -8.17 33.85 -21.18
N MET A 345 -8.44 33.44 -19.94
CA MET A 345 -8.84 32.07 -19.62
C MET A 345 -10.07 31.61 -20.41
N GLN A 346 -10.98 32.54 -20.73
CA GLN A 346 -12.16 32.26 -21.55
C GLN A 346 -11.81 31.63 -22.91
N LYS A 347 -10.72 32.08 -23.54
CA LYS A 347 -10.28 31.53 -24.83
C LYS A 347 -10.01 30.03 -24.72
N VAL A 348 -9.34 29.60 -23.65
CA VAL A 348 -9.03 28.19 -23.40
C VAL A 348 -10.28 27.39 -23.08
N ILE A 349 -11.23 27.98 -22.35
CA ILE A 349 -12.55 27.35 -22.11
C ILE A 349 -13.29 27.14 -23.43
N ASP A 350 -13.30 28.15 -24.31
CA ASP A 350 -14.00 28.09 -25.59
C ASP A 350 -13.39 27.01 -26.51
N GLU A 351 -12.06 26.94 -26.58
CA GLU A 351 -11.33 25.92 -27.33
C GLU A 351 -11.63 24.51 -26.79
N ILE A 352 -11.46 24.27 -25.49
CA ILE A 352 -11.73 22.97 -24.87
C ILE A 352 -13.21 22.57 -25.02
N SER A 353 -14.14 23.51 -24.91
CA SER A 353 -15.57 23.24 -25.07
C SER A 353 -15.90 22.79 -26.51
N ALA A 354 -15.26 23.40 -27.51
CA ALA A 354 -15.39 23.00 -28.90
C ALA A 354 -14.84 21.58 -29.13
N ASP A 355 -13.66 21.28 -28.57
CA ASP A 355 -13.03 19.96 -28.68
C ASP A 355 -13.86 18.88 -27.96
N ALA A 356 -14.30 19.16 -26.72
CA ALA A 356 -15.17 18.27 -25.94
C ALA A 356 -16.47 17.95 -26.69
N SER A 357 -17.11 18.96 -27.29
CA SER A 357 -18.33 18.77 -28.06
C SER A 357 -18.09 17.88 -29.29
N LEU A 358 -16.95 18.07 -29.96
CA LEU A 358 -16.58 17.29 -31.15
C LEU A 358 -16.30 15.83 -30.79
N TYR A 359 -15.51 15.57 -29.74
CA TYR A 359 -15.19 14.21 -29.31
C TYR A 359 -16.38 13.48 -28.69
N ASN A 360 -17.24 14.18 -27.95
CA ASN A 360 -18.45 13.60 -27.39
C ASN A 360 -19.43 13.12 -28.48
N ALA A 361 -19.45 13.79 -29.64
CA ALA A 361 -20.24 13.35 -30.79
C ALA A 361 -19.76 12.01 -31.40
N MET A 362 -18.57 11.52 -31.03
CA MET A 362 -18.06 10.20 -31.43
C MET A 362 -18.63 9.04 -30.60
N GLY A 363 -19.41 9.32 -29.55
CA GLY A 363 -20.05 8.30 -28.73
C GLY A 363 -19.05 7.31 -28.11
N ASN A 364 -19.24 6.01 -28.37
CA ASN A 364 -18.46 4.94 -27.74
C ASN A 364 -16.98 4.87 -28.15
N GLU A 365 -16.51 5.73 -29.06
CA GLU A 365 -15.10 5.81 -29.47
C GLU A 365 -14.26 6.75 -28.58
N CYS A 366 -14.92 7.65 -27.84
CA CYS A 366 -14.29 8.51 -26.84
C CYS A 366 -15.10 8.45 -25.53
N ALA A 367 -14.52 7.84 -24.50
CA ALA A 367 -15.14 7.74 -23.18
C ALA A 367 -14.97 9.02 -22.34
N GLY A 368 -14.07 9.91 -22.75
CA GLY A 368 -13.90 11.23 -22.13
C GLY A 368 -12.55 11.85 -22.44
N ILE A 369 -12.42 13.13 -22.09
CA ILE A 369 -11.21 13.91 -22.32
C ILE A 369 -10.67 14.49 -21.02
N ILE A 370 -9.35 14.66 -20.96
CA ILE A 370 -8.64 15.29 -19.85
C ILE A 370 -7.84 16.46 -20.43
N PRO A 371 -8.32 17.72 -20.28
CA PRO A 371 -7.53 18.87 -20.66
C PRO A 371 -6.28 18.98 -19.77
N PHE A 372 -5.11 19.05 -20.40
CA PHE A 372 -3.85 19.39 -19.77
C PHE A 372 -3.42 20.80 -20.21
N ILE A 373 -3.52 21.76 -19.30
CA ILE A 373 -3.33 23.17 -19.58
C ILE A 373 -1.98 23.61 -19.00
N TRP A 374 -1.08 24.03 -19.87
CA TRP A 374 0.17 24.67 -19.48
C TRP A 374 -0.02 26.18 -19.34
N ASP A 375 0.17 26.70 -18.14
CA ASP A 375 0.09 28.13 -17.85
C ASP A 375 1.49 28.78 -17.80
N ASP A 376 1.91 29.34 -18.93
CA ASP A 376 3.19 30.05 -19.07
C ASP A 376 3.20 31.37 -18.28
N SER A 377 2.01 31.92 -18.02
CA SER A 377 1.80 33.16 -17.26
C SER A 377 1.82 32.95 -15.74
N ALA A 378 1.78 31.70 -15.28
CA ALA A 378 1.84 31.29 -13.87
C ALA A 378 0.79 31.97 -12.97
N ARG A 379 -0.45 32.15 -13.46
CA ARG A 379 -1.60 32.71 -12.73
C ARG A 379 -2.31 31.62 -11.92
N SER A 380 -1.60 31.01 -10.97
CA SER A 380 -2.10 29.85 -10.20
C SER A 380 -3.39 30.13 -9.41
N GLN A 381 -3.66 31.39 -9.04
CA GLN A 381 -4.88 31.79 -8.35
C GLN A 381 -6.17 31.59 -9.18
N GLU A 382 -6.05 31.46 -10.50
CA GLU A 382 -7.20 31.22 -11.40
C GLU A 382 -7.44 29.72 -11.69
N HIS A 383 -6.51 28.84 -11.29
CA HIS A 383 -6.50 27.43 -11.71
C HIS A 383 -7.68 26.64 -11.14
N ASP A 384 -7.99 26.79 -9.85
CA ASP A 384 -9.09 26.06 -9.21
C ASP A 384 -10.45 26.44 -9.84
N TYR A 385 -10.64 27.73 -10.12
CA TYR A 385 -11.87 28.21 -10.75
C TYR A 385 -12.01 27.68 -12.18
N LEU A 386 -10.91 27.70 -12.95
CA LEU A 386 -10.87 27.16 -14.31
C LEU A 386 -11.16 25.64 -14.32
N ARG A 387 -10.51 24.87 -13.44
CA ARG A 387 -10.75 23.42 -13.30
C ARG A 387 -12.21 23.13 -12.96
N GLN A 388 -12.78 23.83 -11.97
CA GLN A 388 -14.18 23.67 -11.59
C GLN A 388 -15.16 24.02 -12.72
N GLY A 389 -14.82 25.01 -13.54
CA GLY A 389 -15.60 25.38 -14.72
C GLY A 389 -15.58 24.28 -15.78
N LEU A 390 -14.39 23.79 -16.15
CA LEU A 390 -14.21 22.76 -17.17
C LEU A 390 -14.88 21.43 -16.79
N ARG A 391 -14.83 21.03 -15.51
CA ARG A 391 -15.50 19.82 -15.01
C ARG A 391 -17.02 19.80 -15.20
N LYS A 392 -17.65 20.95 -15.46
CA LYS A 392 -19.09 21.04 -15.72
C LYS A 392 -19.44 20.78 -17.18
N LEU A 393 -18.47 20.75 -18.09
CA LEU A 393 -18.70 20.51 -19.51
C LEU A 393 -18.86 19.00 -19.77
N PRO A 394 -19.81 18.58 -20.63
CA PRO A 394 -19.97 17.18 -21.00
C PRO A 394 -18.71 16.59 -21.65
N GLY A 395 -18.37 15.35 -21.29
CA GLY A 395 -17.20 14.63 -21.83
C GLY A 395 -15.87 14.96 -21.15
N ILE A 396 -15.81 15.96 -20.26
CA ILE A 396 -14.61 16.25 -19.44
C ILE A 396 -14.58 15.33 -18.22
N ILE A 397 -13.50 14.57 -18.06
CA ILE A 397 -13.26 13.73 -16.87
C ILE A 397 -12.80 14.62 -15.70
N ASP A 398 -11.70 15.33 -15.91
CA ASP A 398 -11.18 16.39 -15.05
C ASP A 398 -10.19 17.23 -15.87
N ALA A 399 -9.70 18.35 -15.33
CA ALA A 399 -8.68 19.19 -15.96
C ALA A 399 -7.45 19.32 -15.06
N VAL A 400 -6.27 19.24 -15.68
CA VAL A 400 -4.97 19.43 -15.02
C VAL A 400 -4.36 20.73 -15.52
N ILE A 401 -4.12 21.67 -14.62
CA ILE A 401 -3.47 22.94 -14.94
C ILE A 401 -2.11 23.00 -14.24
N VAL A 402 -1.05 23.26 -15.03
CA VAL A 402 0.32 23.32 -14.54
C VAL A 402 0.94 24.66 -14.91
N SER A 403 1.34 25.43 -13.91
CA SER A 403 2.15 26.64 -14.12
C SER A 403 3.56 26.28 -14.56
N ARG A 404 4.13 27.10 -15.45
CA ARG A 404 5.57 27.14 -15.65
C ARG A 404 6.29 27.36 -14.30
N PRO A 405 7.36 26.59 -13.99
CA PRO A 405 8.17 26.83 -12.79
C PRO A 405 8.69 28.27 -12.70
N SER A 406 8.67 28.84 -11.50
CA SER A 406 8.99 30.24 -11.27
C SER A 406 10.47 30.58 -11.55
N ASP A 407 11.37 29.62 -11.37
CA ASP A 407 12.80 29.71 -11.65
C ASP A 407 13.14 29.69 -13.15
N TRP A 408 12.16 29.43 -14.03
CA TRP A 408 12.34 29.48 -15.48
C TRP A 408 12.22 30.91 -16.05
N ASP A 409 12.62 31.94 -15.31
CA ASP A 409 12.44 33.33 -15.74
C ASP A 409 13.25 33.63 -17.00
N ARG A 410 12.53 33.82 -18.12
CA ARG A 410 13.10 34.13 -19.44
C ARG A 410 13.76 35.53 -19.50
N ARG A 411 13.56 36.39 -18.48
CA ARG A 411 14.19 37.72 -18.40
C ARG A 411 15.59 37.71 -17.81
N VAL A 412 16.01 36.60 -17.20
CA VAL A 412 17.38 36.43 -16.72
C VAL A 412 18.25 36.03 -17.91
N GLN A 413 18.68 37.01 -18.70
CA GLN A 413 19.74 36.77 -19.68
C GLN A 413 21.02 36.32 -18.95
N PRO A 414 21.77 35.35 -19.48
CA PRO A 414 23.06 34.99 -18.91
C PRO A 414 23.96 36.21 -18.93
N MET A 415 24.54 36.57 -17.78
CA MET A 415 25.59 37.59 -17.72
C MET A 415 26.66 37.22 -18.75
N LYS A 416 26.93 38.11 -19.70
CA LYS A 416 28.04 37.94 -20.63
C LYS A 416 29.31 37.72 -19.81
N PRO A 417 30.13 36.71 -20.12
CA PRO A 417 31.43 36.56 -19.46
C PRO A 417 32.25 37.83 -19.72
N LYS A 418 32.87 38.33 -18.65
CA LYS A 418 33.85 39.43 -18.72
C LYS A 418 35.08 39.01 -19.50
#